data_AF-A0A410RVE2-F1
#
_entry.id   AF-A0A410RVE2-F1
#
_cell.length_a   1.000
_cell.length_b   1.000
_cell.length_c   1.000
_cell.angle_alpha   90.00
_cell.angle_beta   90.00
_cell.angle_gamma   90.00
#
_symmetry.space_group_name_H-M   'P 1'
#
loop_
_entity.id
_entity.type
_entity.pdbx_description
1 polymer ?
#
loop_
_entity_poly.entity_id
_entity_poly.type
_entity_poly.pdbx_seq_one_letter_code
_entity_poly.pdbx_strand_id
1 'polypeptide(L)'
;MMRMRRMWPWALSLAALSHAQASPPVKPDGERVAISPADPACSPVENWRCLCVGTPGTATAQLEQIGVDLNALKTDGWPCVQGDFDKDGQPDYAFPGKGYSCNGSVPVRVLFTKDGKVREVLALPREVSCLQLYGIRSKPGPHGEPKTARQGLVDWGEGNATWVYLFNGKKWRASRHLSE
;
A
#
# COMPACT_ATOMS: atom_id res chain seq x y z
N MET A 1 -57.41 -62.09 -27.29
CA MET A 1 -56.97 -60.91 -26.50
C MET A 1 -55.52 -61.11 -26.07
N MET A 2 -54.69 -60.09 -26.33
CA MET A 2 -53.38 -59.71 -25.75
C MET A 2 -52.21 -60.71 -25.57
N ARG A 3 -51.11 -60.35 -26.27
CA ARG A 3 -49.71 -60.73 -26.04
C ARG A 3 -49.12 -60.00 -24.82
N MET A 4 -48.23 -60.64 -24.07
CA MET A 4 -47.13 -59.99 -23.29
C MET A 4 -45.91 -60.94 -23.34
N ARG A 5 -44.90 -60.70 -24.18
CA ARG A 5 -43.72 -59.81 -24.07
C ARG A 5 -42.72 -60.16 -22.95
N ARG A 6 -41.60 -60.75 -23.40
CA ARG A 6 -40.23 -60.77 -22.83
C ARG A 6 -39.85 -59.44 -22.17
N MET A 7 -39.03 -59.48 -21.11
CA MET A 7 -37.92 -58.53 -20.90
C MET A 7 -36.75 -59.18 -20.12
N TRP A 8 -35.58 -59.20 -20.77
CA TRP A 8 -34.24 -59.32 -20.17
C TRP A 8 -33.85 -57.96 -19.56
N PRO A 9 -33.12 -57.89 -18.43
CA PRO A 9 -32.38 -56.69 -18.08
C PRO A 9 -30.93 -56.79 -18.57
N TRP A 10 -30.55 -55.85 -19.43
CA TRP A 10 -29.16 -55.51 -19.74
C TRP A 10 -28.53 -54.79 -18.54
N ALA A 11 -27.32 -55.21 -18.14
CA ALA A 11 -26.48 -54.47 -17.21
C ALA A 11 -25.70 -53.40 -17.99
N LEU A 12 -25.97 -52.13 -17.70
CA LEU A 12 -25.20 -50.98 -18.19
C LEU A 12 -24.01 -50.75 -17.25
N SER A 13 -22.80 -50.91 -17.78
CA SER A 13 -21.55 -50.50 -17.10
C SER A 13 -21.36 -48.99 -17.29
N LEU A 14 -21.36 -48.24 -16.18
CA LEU A 14 -21.01 -46.82 -16.14
C LEU A 14 -19.49 -46.67 -16.10
N ALA A 15 -18.90 -46.19 -17.19
CA ALA A 15 -17.52 -45.73 -17.22
C ALA A 15 -17.41 -44.36 -16.51
N ALA A 16 -16.62 -44.30 -15.44
CA ALA A 16 -16.34 -43.07 -14.72
C ALA A 16 -15.31 -42.22 -15.49
N LEU A 17 -15.73 -41.08 -16.01
CA LEU A 17 -14.87 -40.04 -16.57
C LEU A 17 -14.19 -39.28 -15.42
N SER A 18 -12.91 -39.55 -15.19
CA SER A 18 -12.04 -38.72 -14.35
C SER A 18 -11.92 -37.33 -14.99
N HIS A 19 -12.55 -36.33 -14.37
CA HIS A 19 -12.30 -34.93 -14.72
C HIS A 19 -10.98 -34.51 -14.09
N ALA A 20 -9.92 -34.41 -14.91
CA ALA A 20 -8.71 -33.72 -14.52
C ALA A 20 -9.07 -32.25 -14.22
N GLN A 21 -9.05 -31.89 -12.95
CA GLN A 21 -9.30 -30.53 -12.49
C GLN A 21 -8.08 -29.69 -12.87
N ALA A 22 -8.20 -28.92 -13.96
CA ALA A 22 -7.16 -27.97 -14.35
C ALA A 22 -6.97 -26.94 -13.23
N SER A 23 -5.74 -26.79 -12.75
CA SER A 23 -5.38 -25.73 -11.80
C SER A 23 -5.83 -24.37 -12.35
N PRO A 24 -6.42 -23.48 -11.54
CA PRO A 24 -6.79 -22.15 -12.00
C PRO A 24 -5.53 -21.41 -12.48
N PRO A 25 -5.65 -20.56 -13.52
CA PRO A 25 -4.52 -19.78 -14.02
C PRO A 25 -3.95 -18.93 -12.88
N VAL A 26 -2.63 -19.03 -12.66
CA VAL A 26 -1.90 -18.10 -11.80
C VAL A 26 -2.12 -16.71 -12.37
N LYS A 27 -2.96 -15.90 -11.70
CA LYS A 27 -3.10 -14.49 -12.05
C LYS A 27 -1.72 -13.85 -11.99
N PRO A 28 -1.34 -13.01 -12.98
CA PRO A 28 -0.02 -12.41 -13.01
C PRO A 28 0.24 -11.64 -11.70
N ASP A 29 1.48 -11.73 -11.21
CA ASP A 29 1.96 -11.12 -9.96
C ASP A 29 1.62 -9.61 -9.83
N GLY A 30 1.29 -8.94 -10.92
CA GLY A 30 0.90 -7.53 -10.96
C GLY A 30 -0.41 -7.17 -10.25
N GLU A 31 -1.24 -8.12 -9.80
CA GLU A 31 -2.42 -7.78 -8.97
C GLU A 31 -2.06 -7.61 -7.48
N ARG A 32 -0.97 -8.23 -7.01
CA ARG A 32 -0.60 -8.20 -5.59
C ARG A 32 0.39 -7.09 -5.27
N VAL A 33 0.21 -6.51 -4.09
CA VAL A 33 1.21 -5.68 -3.43
C VAL A 33 2.23 -6.61 -2.78
N ALA A 34 3.48 -6.50 -3.19
CA ALA A 34 4.62 -7.17 -2.59
C ALA A 34 5.75 -6.14 -2.42
N ILE A 35 5.51 -5.16 -1.55
CA ILE A 35 6.46 -4.10 -1.20
C ILE A 35 7.07 -4.43 0.17
N SER A 36 8.36 -4.15 0.32
CA SER A 36 9.08 -4.26 1.59
C SER A 36 10.14 -3.17 1.71
N PRO A 37 10.56 -2.79 2.93
CA PRO A 37 11.76 -1.97 3.11
C PRO A 37 12.96 -2.61 2.43
N ALA A 38 13.72 -1.82 1.68
CA ALA A 38 14.97 -2.27 1.04
C ALA A 38 16.03 -2.61 2.09
N ASP A 39 16.07 -1.83 3.18
CA ASP A 39 16.88 -2.07 4.36
C ASP A 39 15.96 -2.22 5.58
N PRO A 40 15.85 -3.42 6.19
CA PRO A 40 15.06 -3.65 7.39
C PRO A 40 15.50 -2.82 8.61
N ALA A 41 16.74 -2.31 8.63
CA ALA A 41 17.24 -1.46 9.70
C ALA A 41 16.85 0.03 9.54
N CYS A 42 16.33 0.43 8.38
CA CYS A 42 15.93 1.81 8.16
C CYS A 42 14.68 2.16 8.96
N SER A 43 14.82 3.11 9.89
CA SER A 43 13.69 3.65 10.65
C SER A 43 13.05 4.81 9.90
N PRO A 44 11.80 4.68 9.40
CA PRO A 44 11.13 5.78 8.70
C PRO A 44 10.71 6.92 9.64
N VAL A 45 10.81 6.72 10.96
CA VAL A 45 10.62 7.78 11.97
C VAL A 45 11.86 8.69 12.05
N GLU A 46 13.04 8.12 11.87
CA GLU A 46 14.32 8.82 12.07
C GLU A 46 15.01 9.20 10.75
N ASN A 47 14.70 8.49 9.66
CA ASN A 47 15.34 8.67 8.37
C ASN A 47 14.32 8.86 7.24
N TRP A 48 14.32 10.03 6.59
CA TRP A 48 13.47 10.35 5.45
C TRP A 48 13.91 9.69 4.13
N ARG A 49 15.09 9.06 4.12
CA ARG A 49 15.69 8.39 2.95
C ARG A 49 15.43 6.89 2.90
N CYS A 50 14.54 6.35 3.73
CA CYS A 50 14.19 4.93 3.63
C CYS A 50 13.65 4.60 2.24
N LEU A 51 14.10 3.46 1.71
CA LEU A 51 13.68 2.95 0.41
C LEU A 51 12.78 1.74 0.59
N CYS A 52 11.82 1.58 -0.31
CA CYS A 52 11.05 0.37 -0.49
C CYS A 52 11.43 -0.29 -1.81
N VAL A 53 11.40 -1.62 -1.84
CA VAL A 53 11.50 -2.43 -3.06
C VAL A 53 10.26 -3.30 -3.24
N GLY A 54 9.84 -3.54 -4.48
CA GLY A 54 8.81 -4.53 -4.80
C GLY A 54 7.79 -4.12 -5.86
N THR A 55 6.62 -4.76 -5.84
CA THR A 55 5.53 -4.52 -6.79
C THR A 55 4.34 -3.82 -6.13
N PRO A 56 3.84 -2.70 -6.66
CA PRO A 56 2.73 -1.94 -6.06
C PRO A 56 1.34 -2.51 -6.38
N GLY A 57 1.25 -3.68 -7.01
CA GLY A 57 -0.02 -4.25 -7.46
C GLY A 57 -0.74 -3.33 -8.44
N THR A 58 -2.05 -3.15 -8.22
CA THR A 58 -2.91 -2.34 -9.10
C THR A 58 -2.71 -0.83 -8.99
N ALA A 59 -1.76 -0.34 -8.18
CA ALA A 59 -1.45 1.09 -8.02
C ALA A 59 -0.40 1.64 -9.00
N THR A 60 0.10 0.81 -9.92
CA THR A 60 1.09 1.16 -10.97
C THR A 60 0.82 2.53 -11.62
N ALA A 61 -0.37 2.73 -12.21
CA ALA A 61 -0.67 3.96 -12.94
C ALA A 61 -0.66 5.21 -12.04
N GLN A 62 -1.14 5.08 -10.80
CA GLN A 62 -1.18 6.18 -9.83
C GLN A 62 0.21 6.58 -9.35
N LEU A 63 1.15 5.62 -9.26
CA LEU A 63 2.54 5.88 -8.91
C LEU A 63 3.31 6.48 -10.10
N GLU A 64 3.11 5.98 -11.32
CA GLU A 64 3.70 6.55 -12.53
C GLU A 64 3.25 8.01 -12.75
N GLN A 65 1.99 8.34 -12.43
CA GLN A 65 1.46 9.71 -12.51
C GLN A 65 2.24 10.73 -11.68
N ILE A 66 2.82 10.33 -10.55
CA ILE A 66 3.68 11.20 -9.74
C ILE A 66 5.18 11.01 -10.05
N GLY A 67 5.49 10.23 -11.09
CA GLY A 67 6.84 10.01 -11.60
C GLY A 67 7.66 8.99 -10.82
N VAL A 68 7.03 8.10 -10.05
CA VAL A 68 7.72 6.94 -9.47
C VAL A 68 8.22 6.04 -10.59
N ASP A 69 9.52 5.74 -10.58
CA ASP A 69 10.10 4.77 -11.50
C ASP A 69 9.81 3.36 -10.99
N LEU A 70 8.93 2.63 -11.69
CA LEU A 70 8.53 1.29 -11.28
C LEU A 70 9.63 0.24 -11.48
N ASN A 71 10.59 0.46 -12.38
CA ASN A 71 11.74 -0.43 -12.51
C ASN A 71 12.70 -0.24 -11.34
N ALA A 72 12.97 1.02 -10.97
CA ALA A 72 13.74 1.33 -9.76
C ALA A 72 13.04 0.78 -8.52
N LEU A 73 11.74 1.05 -8.32
CA LEU A 73 10.97 0.47 -7.21
C LEU A 73 11.07 -1.06 -7.17
N LYS A 74 11.09 -1.74 -8.32
CA LYS A 74 11.21 -3.20 -8.35
C LYS A 74 12.60 -3.72 -7.97
N THR A 75 13.67 -2.95 -8.19
CA THR A 75 15.05 -3.45 -8.16
C THR A 75 15.99 -2.65 -7.27
N ASP A 76 16.13 -1.34 -7.51
CA ASP A 76 17.07 -0.46 -6.82
C ASP A 76 16.49 0.14 -5.52
N GLY A 77 15.16 0.23 -5.47
CA GLY A 77 14.40 0.87 -4.41
C GLY A 77 13.94 2.29 -4.77
N TRP A 78 12.84 2.70 -4.14
CA TRP A 78 12.30 4.05 -4.26
C TRP A 78 11.99 4.61 -2.87
N PRO A 79 12.20 5.93 -2.61
CA PRO A 79 11.85 6.53 -1.33
C PRO A 79 10.42 6.19 -0.90
N CYS A 80 10.24 5.75 0.33
CA CYS A 80 8.92 5.41 0.84
C CYS A 80 8.86 5.59 2.36
N VAL A 81 7.63 5.74 2.84
CA VAL A 81 7.32 5.60 4.26
C VAL A 81 6.32 4.46 4.42
N GLN A 82 6.76 3.36 5.02
CA GLN A 82 5.87 2.28 5.43
C GLN A 82 5.23 2.63 6.78
N GLY A 83 3.95 2.34 6.94
CA GLY A 83 3.20 2.52 8.19
C GLY A 83 1.90 1.72 8.21
N ASP A 84 1.06 1.95 9.21
CA ASP A 84 -0.32 1.46 9.33
C ASP A 84 -1.18 2.69 9.66
N PHE A 85 -1.60 3.40 8.62
CA PHE A 85 -2.20 4.74 8.76
C PHE A 85 -3.70 4.66 9.07
N ASP A 86 -4.37 3.60 8.63
CA ASP A 86 -5.77 3.34 8.94
C ASP A 86 -5.99 2.40 10.15
N LYS A 87 -4.92 1.84 10.71
CA LYS A 87 -4.92 0.98 11.91
C LYS A 87 -5.69 -0.32 11.68
N ASP A 88 -5.58 -0.90 10.50
CA ASP A 88 -6.17 -2.20 10.18
C ASP A 88 -5.21 -3.38 10.40
N GLY A 89 -3.96 -3.09 10.78
CA GLY A 89 -2.91 -4.07 11.07
C GLY A 89 -2.17 -4.57 9.84
N GLN A 90 -2.50 -4.07 8.64
CA GLN A 90 -1.78 -4.33 7.40
C GLN A 90 -0.88 -3.14 7.07
N PRO A 91 0.23 -3.35 6.33
CA PRO A 91 1.13 -2.27 5.98
C PRO A 91 0.59 -1.40 4.85
N ASP A 92 0.63 -0.10 5.04
CA ASP A 92 0.42 0.95 4.06
C ASP A 92 1.75 1.56 3.61
N TYR A 93 1.75 2.21 2.45
CA TYR A 93 2.96 2.78 1.86
C TYR A 93 2.72 4.17 1.29
N ALA A 94 3.45 5.17 1.78
CA ALA A 94 3.48 6.50 1.20
C ALA A 94 4.69 6.66 0.27
N PHE A 95 4.43 7.00 -1.00
CA PHE A 95 5.43 7.21 -2.04
C PHE A 95 5.44 8.68 -2.46
N PRO A 96 6.53 9.42 -2.19
CA PRO A 96 6.77 10.71 -2.79
C PRO A 96 7.15 10.56 -4.28
N GLY A 97 6.82 11.58 -5.05
CA GLY A 97 7.03 11.62 -6.50
C GLY A 97 8.47 11.85 -6.93
N LYS A 98 8.67 11.98 -8.24
CA LYS A 98 9.97 12.24 -8.86
C LYS A 98 10.61 13.51 -8.33
N GLY A 99 11.91 13.45 -8.04
CA GLY A 99 12.68 14.59 -7.54
C GLY A 99 12.55 14.81 -6.03
N TYR A 100 11.96 13.85 -5.31
CA TYR A 100 11.84 13.90 -3.85
C TYR A 100 13.19 14.18 -3.17
N SER A 101 13.22 15.25 -2.40
CA SER A 101 14.35 15.62 -1.55
C SER A 101 13.88 16.60 -0.47
N CYS A 102 14.64 16.70 0.60
CA CYS A 102 14.41 17.69 1.65
C CYS A 102 14.57 19.16 1.23
N ASN A 103 14.85 19.44 -0.05
CA ASN A 103 15.03 20.79 -0.60
C ASN A 103 14.01 21.11 -1.71
N GLY A 104 12.97 20.26 -1.89
CA GLY A 104 12.00 20.41 -2.96
C GLY A 104 10.70 19.69 -2.63
N SER A 105 9.57 20.34 -2.90
CA SER A 105 8.26 19.76 -2.66
C SER A 105 7.80 18.88 -3.83
N VAL A 106 7.28 17.69 -3.54
CA VAL A 106 6.72 16.76 -4.53
C VAL A 106 5.38 16.19 -4.08
N PRO A 107 4.51 15.75 -5.00
CA PRO A 107 3.27 15.07 -4.64
C PRO A 107 3.55 13.70 -3.98
N VAL A 108 2.59 13.24 -3.17
CA VAL A 108 2.63 11.92 -2.52
C VAL A 108 1.40 11.11 -2.88
N ARG A 109 1.57 9.80 -3.05
CA ARG A 109 0.49 8.81 -3.10
C ARG A 109 0.66 7.83 -1.95
N VAL A 110 -0.42 7.61 -1.20
CA VAL A 110 -0.47 6.61 -0.13
C VAL A 110 -1.32 5.44 -0.60
N LEU A 111 -0.71 4.26 -0.66
CA LEU A 111 -1.35 3.00 -0.94
C LEU A 111 -1.82 2.40 0.37
N PHE A 112 -3.13 2.32 0.54
CA PHE A 112 -3.73 1.53 1.60
C PHE A 112 -3.85 0.09 1.13
N THR A 113 -3.35 -0.86 1.92
CA THR A 113 -3.35 -2.27 1.52
C THR A 113 -4.19 -3.14 2.42
N LYS A 114 -4.69 -4.24 1.87
CA LYS A 114 -5.40 -5.26 2.63
C LYS A 114 -5.19 -6.60 1.99
N ASP A 115 -4.73 -7.57 2.78
CA ASP A 115 -4.51 -8.95 2.35
C ASP A 115 -3.62 -9.05 1.09
N GLY A 116 -2.57 -8.23 1.05
CA GLY A 116 -1.61 -8.16 -0.06
C GLY A 116 -2.17 -7.52 -1.34
N LYS A 117 -3.24 -6.73 -1.26
CA LYS A 117 -3.84 -6.02 -2.40
C LYS A 117 -4.01 -4.54 -2.09
N VAL A 118 -4.01 -3.71 -3.13
CA VAL A 118 -4.38 -2.30 -3.00
C VAL A 118 -5.87 -2.21 -2.69
N ARG A 119 -6.20 -1.61 -1.55
CA ARG A 119 -7.58 -1.26 -1.18
C ARG A 119 -7.96 0.10 -1.72
N GLU A 120 -7.05 1.06 -1.60
CA GLU A 120 -7.29 2.46 -1.94
C GLU A 120 -5.95 3.17 -2.20
N VAL A 121 -5.96 4.19 -3.06
CA VAL A 121 -4.81 5.08 -3.25
C VAL A 121 -5.27 6.51 -3.04
N LEU A 122 -4.69 7.21 -2.06
CA LEU A 122 -5.03 8.60 -1.74
C LEU A 122 -3.82 9.52 -1.91
N ALA A 123 -4.07 10.73 -2.38
CA ALA A 123 -3.08 11.79 -2.37
C ALA A 123 -3.03 12.48 -1.00
N LEU A 124 -1.84 12.97 -0.62
CA LEU A 124 -1.76 13.98 0.43
C LEU A 124 -2.33 15.31 -0.09
N PRO A 125 -2.91 16.15 0.80
CA PRO A 125 -3.53 17.42 0.42
C PRO A 125 -2.52 18.50 0.02
N ARG A 126 -1.21 18.21 0.14
CA ARG A 126 -0.09 19.10 -0.15
C ARG A 126 1.07 18.28 -0.69
N GLU A 127 1.91 18.93 -1.48
CA GLU A 127 3.26 18.44 -1.75
C GLU A 127 4.12 18.52 -0.49
N VAL A 128 5.16 17.68 -0.42
CA VAL A 128 6.01 17.50 0.77
C VAL A 128 7.48 17.46 0.38
N SER A 129 8.37 17.75 1.34
CA SER A 129 9.82 17.80 1.11
C SER A 129 10.63 16.83 1.98
N CYS A 130 10.36 16.76 3.28
CA CYS A 130 11.04 15.89 4.25
C CYS A 130 10.04 14.96 4.92
N LEU A 131 9.49 14.02 4.15
CA LEU A 131 8.45 13.09 4.60
C LEU A 131 9.04 11.98 5.50
N GLN A 132 8.44 11.80 6.67
CA GLN A 132 8.73 10.72 7.61
C GLN A 132 7.46 10.14 8.21
N LEU A 133 7.61 9.00 8.88
CA LEU A 133 6.55 8.39 9.68
C LEU A 133 6.29 9.25 10.92
N TYR A 134 5.06 9.72 11.07
CA TYR A 134 4.60 10.30 12.33
C TYR A 134 4.10 9.19 13.25
N GLY A 135 4.93 8.79 14.21
CA GLY A 135 4.61 7.70 15.14
C GLY A 135 3.45 7.99 16.09
N ILE A 136 2.94 6.93 16.72
CA ILE A 136 1.94 7.03 17.80
C ILE A 136 2.51 7.86 18.95
N ARG A 137 1.73 8.82 19.45
CA ARG A 137 2.15 9.73 20.53
C ARG A 137 1.03 9.95 21.52
N SER A 138 1.31 9.72 22.80
CA SER A 138 0.34 9.96 23.89
C SER A 138 0.30 11.42 24.36
N LYS A 139 1.34 12.19 24.04
CA LYS A 139 1.48 13.62 24.34
C LYS A 139 1.74 14.40 23.04
N PRO A 140 1.37 15.69 22.97
CA PRO A 140 1.76 16.54 21.86
C PRO A 140 3.29 16.56 21.67
N GLY A 141 3.73 16.85 20.44
CA GLY A 141 5.14 17.07 20.15
C GLY A 141 5.65 18.41 20.71
N PRO A 142 6.96 18.66 20.60
CA PRO A 142 7.61 19.85 21.17
C PRO A 142 7.01 21.18 20.68
N HIS A 143 6.46 21.20 19.47
CA HIS A 143 5.91 22.38 18.81
C HIS A 143 4.38 22.36 18.74
N GLY A 144 3.73 21.51 19.53
CA GLY A 144 2.28 21.37 19.54
C GLY A 144 1.72 20.37 18.53
N GLU A 145 2.60 19.57 17.89
CA GLU A 145 2.19 18.50 16.99
C GLU A 145 1.20 17.56 17.70
N PRO A 146 0.14 17.08 17.04
CA PRO A 146 -0.98 16.43 17.73
C PRO A 146 -0.55 15.09 18.35
N LYS A 147 -1.00 14.84 19.58
CA LYS A 147 -1.04 13.46 20.09
C LYS A 147 -1.93 12.61 19.17
N THR A 148 -1.58 11.34 18.96
CA THR A 148 -2.29 10.44 18.05
C THR A 148 -2.19 9.00 18.53
N ALA A 149 -3.28 8.24 18.39
CA ALA A 149 -3.35 6.80 18.63
C ALA A 149 -3.18 5.96 17.34
N ARG A 150 -2.88 6.63 16.22
CA ARG A 150 -2.61 6.07 14.90
C ARG A 150 -1.29 6.62 14.37
N GLN A 151 -0.63 5.86 13.51
CA GLN A 151 0.46 6.40 12.73
C GLN A 151 -0.07 7.42 11.71
N GLY A 152 0.80 8.33 11.28
CA GLY A 152 0.53 9.29 10.24
C GLY A 152 1.81 9.63 9.49
N LEU A 153 1.80 10.76 8.82
CA LEU A 153 2.98 11.27 8.13
C LEU A 153 3.33 12.64 8.70
N VAL A 154 4.61 12.96 8.69
CA VAL A 154 5.11 14.30 9.03
C VAL A 154 6.02 14.76 7.91
N ASP A 155 5.84 16.01 7.49
CA ASP A 155 6.79 16.73 6.65
C ASP A 155 7.46 17.79 7.53
N TRP A 156 8.76 17.61 7.79
CA TRP A 156 9.52 18.56 8.59
C TRP A 156 9.83 19.86 7.85
N GLY A 157 9.62 19.89 6.52
CA GLY A 157 9.60 21.10 5.71
C GLY A 157 10.89 21.92 5.66
N GLU A 158 10.90 22.90 4.75
CA GLU A 158 11.71 24.11 4.80
C GLU A 158 10.83 25.28 5.30
N GLY A 159 11.35 26.16 6.15
CA GLY A 159 10.66 27.41 6.54
C GLY A 159 9.85 27.37 7.85
N ASN A 160 10.45 26.84 8.91
CA ASN A 160 10.03 27.04 10.32
C ASN A 160 8.66 26.44 10.67
N ALA A 161 8.17 25.46 9.90
CA ALA A 161 6.90 24.82 10.21
C ALA A 161 6.91 23.33 9.86
N THR A 162 6.42 22.54 10.81
CA THR A 162 6.15 21.11 10.67
C THR A 162 4.72 20.89 10.21
N TRP A 163 4.53 20.03 9.22
CA TRP A 163 3.21 19.59 8.77
C TRP A 163 2.95 18.15 9.20
N VAL A 164 1.87 17.91 9.95
CA VAL A 164 1.45 16.57 10.35
C VAL A 164 0.17 16.19 9.61
N TYR A 165 0.18 15.00 9.02
CA TYR A 165 -0.91 14.41 8.24
C TYR A 165 -1.45 13.18 8.96
N LEU A 166 -2.71 13.23 9.37
CA LEU A 166 -3.40 12.11 10.03
C LEU A 166 -4.59 11.65 9.18
N PHE A 167 -4.72 10.34 8.99
CA PHE A 167 -5.84 9.75 8.28
C PHE A 167 -7.04 9.52 9.21
N ASN A 168 -8.20 10.05 8.84
CA ASN A 168 -9.41 9.94 9.66
C ASN A 168 -10.34 8.77 9.27
N GLY A 169 -9.87 7.85 8.41
CA GLY A 169 -10.69 6.77 7.83
C GLY A 169 -11.39 7.14 6.51
N LYS A 170 -11.30 8.39 6.06
CA LYS A 170 -11.87 8.85 4.78
C LYS A 170 -10.91 9.74 3.98
N LYS A 171 -10.18 10.62 4.67
CA LYS A 171 -9.24 11.55 4.05
C LYS A 171 -8.12 11.93 4.99
N TRP A 172 -7.04 12.45 4.41
CA TRP A 172 -5.94 13.05 5.14
C TRP A 172 -6.34 14.42 5.70
N ARG A 173 -6.01 14.65 6.97
CA ARG A 173 -6.07 15.97 7.60
C ARG A 173 -4.65 16.45 7.84
N ALA A 174 -4.31 17.60 7.25
CA ALA A 174 -3.04 18.27 7.49
C ALA A 174 -3.20 19.31 8.62
N SER A 175 -2.19 19.41 9.47
CA SER A 175 -2.07 20.44 10.52
C SER A 175 -0.68 21.01 10.50
N ARG A 176 -0.57 22.34 10.62
CA ARG A 176 0.70 23.07 10.62
C ARG A 176 1.07 23.47 12.04
N HIS A 177 2.33 23.28 12.40
CA HIS A 177 2.88 23.59 13.71
C HIS A 177 4.15 24.41 13.50
N LEU A 178 4.26 25.58 14.12
CA LEU A 178 5.43 26.43 13.97
C LEU A 178 6.57 25.86 14.81
N SER A 179 7.74 25.71 14.20
CA SER A 179 8.93 25.14 14.82
C SER A 179 9.80 26.18 15.53
N GLU A 180 9.34 27.44 15.59
CA GLU A 180 9.96 28.60 16.26
C GLU A 180 9.09 29.14 17.39
#